data_AF-A0A9X5X4V6-F1
#
_entry.id   AF-A0A9X5X4V6-F1
#
_cell.length_a   1.000
_cell.length_b   1.000
_cell.length_c   1.000
_cell.angle_alpha   90.00
_cell.angle_beta   90.00
_cell.angle_gamma   90.00
#
_symmetry.space_group_name_H-M   'P 1'
#
loop_
_entity.id
_entity.type
_entity.pdbx_description
1 polymer ?
#
loop_
_entity_poly.entity_id
_entity_poly.type
_entity_poly.pdbx_seq_one_letter_code
_entity_poly.pdbx_strand_id
1 'polypeptide(L)'
;MTGTTTADEKLSWLIEGLLERTPGARHALVLSRDGLKLCRTPELTVDRADQLAAIAAGIQSLSHGASVEFGDGTGGVRSAMTEFYGGVLFIVEAGDGE
;
A
#
# COMPACT_ATOMS: atom_id res chain seq x y z
N MET A 1 13.54 -2.56 25.29
CA MET A 1 12.24 -2.03 24.80
C MET A 1 12.52 -0.75 24.01
N THR A 2 13.16 -0.84 22.83
CA THR A 2 13.71 0.34 22.12
C THR A 2 13.83 0.16 20.58
N GLY A 3 13.17 -0.83 19.97
CA GLY A 3 13.34 -1.10 18.53
C GLY A 3 12.27 -0.54 17.59
N THR A 4 11.07 -0.24 18.10
CA THR A 4 9.88 -0.02 17.23
C THR A 4 9.73 1.43 16.75
N THR A 5 10.12 2.41 17.58
CA THR A 5 9.90 3.84 17.29
C THR A 5 10.65 4.31 16.03
N THR A 6 11.90 3.89 15.84
CA THR A 6 12.69 4.33 14.69
C THR A 6 12.15 3.79 13.36
N ALA A 7 11.58 2.59 13.33
CA ALA A 7 11.07 1.99 12.10
C ALA A 7 9.75 2.64 11.64
N ASP A 8 8.86 2.95 12.59
CA ASP A 8 7.60 3.65 12.34
C ASP A 8 7.84 5.10 11.88
N GLU A 9 8.75 5.81 12.56
CA GLU A 9 9.21 7.14 12.13
C GLU A 9 9.89 7.07 10.76
N LYS A 10 10.67 6.02 10.51
CA LYS A 10 11.32 5.79 9.21
C LYS A 10 10.31 5.64 8.09
N LEU A 11 9.25 4.89 8.33
CA LEU A 11 8.22 4.65 7.32
C LEU A 11 7.36 5.89 7.09
N SER A 12 7.08 6.64 8.15
CA SER A 12 6.32 7.90 8.09
C SER A 12 7.02 8.94 7.23
N TRP A 13 8.32 9.19 7.43
CA TRP A 13 9.03 10.15 6.57
C TRP A 13 9.11 9.69 5.11
N LEU A 14 9.22 8.38 4.86
CA LEU A 14 9.29 7.84 3.50
C LEU A 14 8.01 8.10 2.72
N ILE A 15 6.85 7.86 3.33
CA ILE A 15 5.56 8.04 2.65
C ILE A 15 5.16 9.51 2.54
N GLU A 16 5.57 10.35 3.49
CA GLU A 16 5.40 11.80 3.39
C GLU A 16 6.25 12.35 2.23
N GLY A 17 7.52 11.98 2.15
CA GLY A 17 8.39 12.35 1.03
C GLY A 17 7.92 11.80 -0.32
N LEU A 18 7.20 10.68 -0.34
CA LEU A 18 6.53 10.17 -1.55
C LEU A 18 5.40 11.11 -2.00
N LEU A 19 4.56 11.58 -1.08
CA LEU A 19 3.50 12.54 -1.40
C LEU A 19 4.05 13.88 -1.89
N GLU A 20 5.08 14.41 -1.23
CA GLU A 20 5.72 15.67 -1.62
C GLU A 20 6.27 15.62 -3.06
N ARG A 21 6.80 14.46 -3.47
CA ARG A 21 7.36 14.23 -4.81
C ARG A 21 6.32 13.85 -5.86
N THR A 22 5.06 13.65 -5.48
CA THR A 22 4.00 13.15 -6.37
C THR A 22 2.83 14.14 -6.41
N PRO A 23 2.91 15.20 -7.24
CA PRO A 23 1.83 16.17 -7.37
C PRO A 23 0.49 15.50 -7.71
N GLY A 24 -0.54 15.80 -6.92
CA GLY A 24 -1.89 15.25 -7.08
C GLY A 24 -2.18 13.98 -6.27
N ALA A 25 -1.16 13.33 -5.69
CA ALA A 25 -1.38 12.28 -4.70
C ALA A 25 -1.93 12.90 -3.39
N ARG A 26 -3.01 12.33 -2.86
CA ARG A 26 -3.69 12.84 -1.65
C ARG A 26 -3.35 12.08 -0.38
N HIS A 27 -3.10 10.78 -0.49
CA HIS A 27 -2.91 9.88 0.63
C HIS A 27 -1.87 8.82 0.26
N ALA A 28 -1.05 8.43 1.22
CA ALA A 28 -0.20 7.25 1.12
C ALA A 28 -0.39 6.37 2.36
N LEU A 29 -0.31 5.06 2.14
CA LEU A 29 -0.50 4.02 3.14
C LEU A 29 0.46 2.89 2.82
N VAL A 30 1.17 2.42 3.84
CA VAL A 30 1.91 1.16 3.80
C VAL A 30 1.15 0.17 4.67
N LEU A 31 0.97 -1.03 4.15
CA LEU A 31 0.29 -2.14 4.80
C LEU A 31 1.12 -3.40 4.67
N SER A 32 0.94 -4.32 5.62
CA SER A 32 1.51 -5.66 5.57
C SER A 32 0.71 -6.54 4.60
N ARG A 33 1.29 -7.69 4.28
CA ARG A 33 0.72 -8.67 3.33
C ARG A 33 -0.60 -9.29 3.81
N ASP A 34 -0.87 -9.26 5.12
CA ASP A 34 -2.14 -9.68 5.73
C ASP A 34 -3.19 -8.56 5.77
N GLY A 35 -2.88 -7.38 5.23
CA GLY A 35 -3.81 -6.27 5.12
C GLY A 35 -3.86 -5.34 6.34
N LEU A 36 -2.91 -5.45 7.27
CA LEU A 36 -2.83 -4.54 8.40
C LEU A 36 -2.07 -3.26 8.03
N LYS A 37 -2.67 -2.12 8.38
CA LYS A 37 -2.06 -0.79 8.32
C LYS A 37 -0.75 -0.77 9.11
N LEU A 38 0.36 -0.43 8.45
CA LEU A 38 1.67 -0.20 9.07
C LEU A 38 1.95 1.28 9.27
N CYS A 39 1.71 2.11 8.25
CA CYS A 39 1.97 3.55 8.31
C CYS A 39 1.07 4.32 7.33
N ARG A 40 0.69 5.55 7.68
CA ARG A 40 -0.24 6.38 6.90
C ARG A 40 0.20 7.83 6.93
N THR A 41 -0.18 8.60 5.90
CA THR A 41 0.03 10.05 5.95
C THR A 41 -0.99 10.73 6.87
N PRO A 42 -0.66 11.90 7.45
CA PRO A 42 -1.49 12.55 8.47
C PRO A 42 -2.94 12.80 8.03
N GLU A 43 -3.15 13.14 6.75
CA GLU A 43 -4.44 13.48 6.15
C GLU A 43 -5.38 12.27 5.99
N LEU A 44 -4.85 11.05 6.02
CA LEU A 44 -5.64 9.82 5.96
C LEU A 44 -5.95 9.37 7.39
N THR A 45 -7.18 9.58 7.88
CA THR A 45 -7.53 9.19 9.26
C THR A 45 -7.33 7.69 9.53
N VAL A 46 -7.19 7.30 10.80
CA VAL A 46 -6.94 5.90 11.19
C VAL A 46 -8.00 4.96 10.62
N ASP A 47 -9.28 5.26 10.80
CA ASP A 47 -10.38 4.41 10.30
C ASP A 47 -10.37 4.28 8.78
N ARG A 48 -10.07 5.38 8.06
CA ARG A 48 -9.98 5.38 6.60
C ARG A 48 -8.75 4.62 6.11
N ALA A 49 -7.65 4.66 6.86
CA ALA A 49 -6.46 3.87 6.58
C ALA A 49 -6.73 2.38 6.72
N ASP A 50 -7.46 1.96 7.76
CA ASP A 50 -7.87 0.55 7.92
C ASP A 50 -8.78 0.08 6.78
N GLN A 51 -9.75 0.92 6.39
CA GLN A 51 -10.61 0.61 5.25
C GLN A 51 -9.80 0.51 3.94
N LEU A 52 -8.88 1.43 3.70
CA LEU A 52 -8.02 1.42 2.51
C LEU A 52 -7.08 0.20 2.50
N ALA A 53 -6.54 -0.19 3.65
CA ALA A 53 -5.70 -1.38 3.79
C ALA A 53 -6.48 -2.65 3.41
N ALA A 54 -7.71 -2.80 3.92
CA ALA A 54 -8.57 -3.93 3.59
C ALA A 54 -8.91 -3.98 2.10
N ILE A 55 -9.22 -2.84 1.48
CA ILE A 55 -9.47 -2.75 0.03
C ILE A 55 -8.22 -3.15 -0.76
N ALA A 56 -7.05 -2.61 -0.40
CA ALA A 56 -5.80 -2.90 -1.08
C ALA A 56 -5.43 -4.39 -0.99
N ALA A 57 -5.58 -5.00 0.19
CA ALA A 57 -5.34 -6.43 0.40
C ALA A 57 -6.28 -7.30 -0.46
N GLY A 58 -7.56 -6.93 -0.55
CA GLY A 58 -8.52 -7.62 -1.43
C GLY A 58 -8.13 -7.55 -2.91
N ILE A 59 -7.74 -6.37 -3.39
CA ILE A 59 -7.28 -6.18 -4.79
C ILE A 59 -6.01 -6.99 -5.07
N GLN A 60 -5.03 -6.97 -4.16
CA GLN A 60 -3.81 -7.76 -4.32
C GLN A 60 -4.11 -9.27 -4.35
N SER A 61 -5.00 -9.77 -3.49
CA SER A 61 -5.39 -11.17 -3.46
C SER A 61 -6.01 -11.63 -4.80
N LEU A 62 -6.94 -10.85 -5.34
CA LEU A 62 -7.55 -11.12 -6.64
C LEU A 62 -6.52 -11.05 -7.78
N SER A 63 -5.64 -10.03 -7.74
CA SER A 63 -4.58 -9.86 -8.73
C SER A 63 -3.58 -11.01 -8.70
N HIS A 64 -3.28 -11.52 -7.51
CA HIS A 64 -2.41 -12.68 -7.33
C HIS A 64 -3.04 -13.94 -7.92
N GLY A 65 -4.33 -14.18 -7.65
CA GLY A 65 -5.08 -15.26 -8.28
C GLY A 65 -5.04 -15.17 -9.81
N ALA A 66 -5.24 -13.98 -10.38
CA ALA A 66 -5.16 -13.77 -11.83
C ALA A 66 -3.74 -14.07 -12.38
N SER A 67 -2.69 -13.68 -11.64
CA SER A 67 -1.30 -13.98 -12.01
C SER A 67 -1.01 -15.49 -12.01
N VAL A 68 -1.54 -16.23 -11.04
CA VAL A 68 -1.38 -17.69 -10.95
C VAL A 68 -2.13 -18.39 -12.08
N GLU A 69 -3.38 -18.01 -12.35
CA GLU A 69 -4.24 -18.70 -13.31
C GLU A 69 -3.95 -18.33 -14.78
N PHE A 70 -3.51 -17.09 -15.04
CA PHE A 70 -3.37 -16.55 -16.40
C PHE A 70 -1.97 -15.98 -16.72
N GLY A 71 -1.03 -16.03 -15.77
CA GLY A 71 0.34 -15.59 -15.99
C GLY A 71 1.20 -16.59 -16.76
N ASP A 72 2.45 -16.21 -17.01
CA ASP A 72 3.46 -17.03 -17.71
C ASP A 72 4.23 -17.99 -16.78
N GLY A 73 3.77 -18.14 -15.54
CA GLY A 73 4.42 -18.96 -14.52
C GLY A 73 5.61 -18.29 -13.81
N THR A 74 6.01 -17.07 -14.19
CA THR A 74 7.03 -16.31 -13.44
C THR A 74 6.48 -15.74 -12.13
N GLY A 75 5.15 -15.67 -12.01
CA GLY A 75 4.40 -15.41 -10.78
C GLY A 75 4.44 -13.96 -10.29
N GLY A 76 3.48 -13.64 -9.42
CA GLY A 76 3.46 -12.39 -8.66
C GLY A 76 2.69 -11.24 -9.30
N VAL A 77 2.52 -10.16 -8.54
CA VAL A 77 1.80 -8.95 -8.97
C VAL A 77 2.76 -7.79 -8.86
N ARG A 78 3.15 -7.20 -9.99
CA ARG A 78 4.03 -6.02 -9.98
C ARG A 78 3.32 -4.77 -9.46
N SER A 79 2.06 -4.63 -9.84
CA SER A 79 1.21 -3.50 -9.47
C SER A 79 -0.25 -3.82 -9.73
N ALA A 80 -1.15 -3.18 -8.98
CA ALA A 80 -2.56 -3.10 -9.28
C ALA A 80 -3.00 -1.63 -9.33
N MET A 81 -3.85 -1.28 -10.28
CA MET A 81 -4.33 0.09 -10.47
C MET A 81 -5.83 0.07 -10.70
N THR A 82 -6.55 0.90 -9.96
CA THR A 82 -7.99 1.08 -10.12
C THR A 82 -8.29 2.56 -10.30
N GLU A 83 -8.95 2.90 -11.40
CA GLU A 83 -9.42 4.26 -11.66
C GLU A 83 -10.92 4.36 -11.37
N PHE A 84 -11.33 5.47 -10.77
CA PHE A 84 -12.72 5.76 -10.46
C PHE A 84 -12.97 7.26 -10.53
N TYR A 85 -14.24 7.65 -10.55
CA TYR A 85 -14.60 9.06 -10.46
C TYR A 85 -14.03 9.67 -9.18
N GLY A 86 -13.06 10.56 -9.33
CA GLY A 86 -12.39 11.24 -8.22
C GLY A 86 -10.92 10.87 -8.02
N GLY A 87 -10.38 9.87 -8.74
CA GLY A 87 -8.94 9.61 -8.76
C GLY A 87 -8.55 8.17 -9.11
N VAL A 88 -7.32 7.83 -8.73
CA VAL A 88 -6.70 6.52 -8.94
C VAL A 88 -6.23 5.96 -7.61
N LEU A 89 -6.46 4.67 -7.40
CA LEU A 89 -5.76 3.86 -6.42
C LEU A 89 -4.64 3.09 -7.11
N PHE A 90 -3.40 3.30 -6.68
CA PHE A 90 -2.23 2.59 -7.18
C PHE A 90 -1.60 1.79 -6.05
N ILE A 91 -1.41 0.49 -6.28
CA ILE A 91 -0.90 -0.47 -5.29
C ILE A 91 0.32 -1.15 -5.89
N VAL A 92 1.42 -1.15 -5.14
CA VAL A 92 2.67 -1.81 -5.50
C VAL A 92 3.22 -2.54 -4.29
N GLU A 93 4.05 -3.56 -4.51
CA GLU A 93 4.80 -4.18 -3.43
C GLU A 93 5.82 -3.19 -2.86
N ALA A 94 5.88 -3.12 -1.53
CA ALA A 94 6.79 -2.24 -0.79
C ALA A 94 8.07 -2.97 -0.32
N GLY A 95 8.37 -4.13 -0.89
CA GLY A 95 9.45 -5.05 -0.49
C GLY A 95 8.96 -6.27 0.27
N ASP A 96 9.88 -7.19 0.57
CA ASP A 96 9.58 -8.51 1.17
C ASP A 96 9.21 -8.49 2.66
N GLY A 97 9.28 -7.33 3.33
CA GLY A 97 8.95 -7.19 4.76
C GLY A 97 9.86 -8.05 5.65
N GLU A 98 11.05 -7.54 6.00
CA GLU A 98 11.91 -8.15 7.03
C GLU A 98 11.57 -7.64 8.44
#